data_AF-A0A532F684-F1
#
_entry.id   AF-A0A532F684-F1
#
_cell.length_a   1.000
_cell.length_b   1.000
_cell.length_c   1.000
_cell.angle_alpha   90.00
_cell.angle_beta   90.00
_cell.angle_gamma   90.00
#
_symmetry.space_group_name_H-M   'P 1'
#
loop_
_entity.id
_entity.type
_entity.pdbx_description
1 polymer ?
#
loop_
_entity_poly.entity_id
_entity_poly.type
_entity_poly.pdbx_seq_one_letter_code
_entity_poly.pdbx_strand_id
1 'polypeptide(L)'
;MQFDAALSAQDTFRRAETELGSDWDMAIELERTFSSNAGSTAREAYEGLLALGVRYPKAYSFQAFCIFITWQQVTEETIAHHFQTGLRLCESFLASPNGKHHTDIEQITELYGSYRDGLGLDEEDETLVEFRKDTPKGGD
;
A
#
# COMPACT_ATOMS: atom_id res chain seq x y z
N MET A 1 12.68 1.49 -4.21
CA MET A 1 12.39 0.51 -3.15
C MET A 1 13.69 -0.03 -2.55
N GLN A 2 13.98 0.33 -1.30
CA GLN A 2 15.19 -0.10 -0.56
C GLN A 2 14.94 -1.31 0.37
N PHE A 3 13.74 -1.88 0.35
CA PHE A 3 13.35 -2.99 1.20
C PHE A 3 12.57 -4.05 0.41
N ASP A 4 12.41 -5.23 1.00
CA ASP A 4 11.60 -6.31 0.42
C ASP A 4 10.20 -6.30 1.04
N ALA A 5 9.18 -6.06 0.20
CA ALA A 5 7.79 -6.00 0.65
C ALA A 5 7.29 -7.36 1.18
N ALA A 6 7.78 -8.49 0.66
CA ALA A 6 7.37 -9.81 1.14
C ALA A 6 7.95 -10.15 2.50
N LEU A 7 9.22 -9.83 2.75
CA LEU A 7 9.80 -9.96 4.09
C LEU A 7 9.09 -9.03 5.08
N SER A 8 8.80 -7.79 4.68
CA SER A 8 8.10 -6.82 5.53
C SER A 8 6.66 -7.25 5.84
N ALA A 9 5.95 -7.84 4.87
CA ALA A 9 4.65 -8.46 5.08
C ALA A 9 4.72 -9.60 6.10
N GLN A 10 5.69 -10.51 5.98
CA GLN A 10 5.83 -11.62 6.91
C GLN A 10 6.08 -11.16 8.35
N ASP A 11 6.95 -10.16 8.52
CA ASP A 11 7.31 -9.63 9.84
C ASP A 11 6.19 -8.83 10.49
N THR A 12 5.44 -8.05 9.72
CA THR A 12 4.25 -7.34 10.22
C THR A 12 3.11 -8.29 10.55
N PHE A 13 2.89 -9.32 9.73
CA PHE A 13 1.86 -10.33 9.98
C PHE A 13 2.12 -11.08 11.29
N ARG A 14 3.37 -11.49 11.55
CA ARG A 14 3.75 -12.15 12.81
C ARG A 14 3.45 -11.28 14.04
N ARG A 15 3.64 -9.96 13.94
CA ARG A 15 3.35 -9.00 15.03
C ARG A 15 1.85 -8.80 15.25
N ALA A 16 1.05 -8.98 14.21
CA ALA A 16 -0.40 -8.76 14.23
C ALA A 16 -1.20 -9.78 15.05
N GLU A 17 -0.61 -10.92 15.45
CA GLU A 17 -1.28 -11.96 16.25
C GLU A 17 -2.01 -11.36 17.47
N THR A 18 -1.29 -10.55 18.25
CA THR A 18 -1.83 -9.92 19.46
C THR A 18 -2.89 -8.85 19.17
N GLU A 19 -2.92 -8.32 17.95
CA GLU A 19 -3.83 -7.26 17.53
C GLU A 19 -5.18 -7.82 17.02
N LEU A 20 -5.18 -9.01 16.42
CA LEU A 20 -6.35 -9.62 15.79
C LEU A 20 -7.18 -10.49 16.73
N GLY A 21 -6.56 -11.04 17.79
CA GLY A 21 -7.27 -11.81 18.81
C GLY A 21 -8.02 -13.01 18.23
N SER A 22 -9.35 -13.03 18.36
CA SER A 22 -10.19 -14.16 17.90
C SER A 22 -10.14 -14.41 16.40
N ASP A 23 -9.79 -13.39 15.61
CA ASP A 23 -9.79 -13.49 14.15
C ASP A 23 -8.39 -13.87 13.61
N TRP A 24 -7.43 -14.16 14.50
CA TRP A 24 -6.07 -14.55 14.12
C TRP A 24 -6.01 -15.84 13.30
N ASP A 25 -6.74 -16.88 13.70
CA ASP A 25 -6.77 -18.15 12.95
C ASP A 25 -7.29 -17.95 11.52
N MET A 26 -8.34 -17.12 11.37
CA MET A 26 -8.87 -16.76 10.05
C MET A 26 -7.85 -15.98 9.22
N ALA A 27 -7.11 -15.06 9.84
CA ALA A 27 -6.05 -14.32 9.16
C ALA A 27 -4.94 -15.25 8.65
N ILE A 28 -4.55 -16.27 9.43
CA ILE A 28 -3.57 -17.29 9.03
C ILE A 28 -4.07 -18.07 7.82
N GLU A 29 -5.32 -18.51 7.82
CA GLU A 29 -5.88 -19.28 6.71
C GLU A 29 -5.92 -18.46 5.41
N LEU A 30 -6.31 -17.19 5.52
CA LEU A 30 -6.31 -16.27 4.39
C LEU A 30 -4.89 -15.98 3.89
N GLU A 31 -3.94 -15.67 4.78
CA GLU A 31 -2.54 -15.41 4.41
C GLU A 31 -1.90 -16.62 3.74
N ARG A 32 -2.12 -17.82 4.28
CA ARG A 32 -1.63 -19.07 3.68
C ARG A 32 -2.23 -19.30 2.30
N THR A 33 -3.53 -19.03 2.13
CA THR A 33 -4.21 -19.18 0.84
C THR A 33 -3.64 -18.18 -0.17
N PHE A 34 -3.46 -16.94 0.25
CA PHE A 34 -2.86 -15.88 -0.56
C PHE A 34 -1.43 -16.23 -1.01
N SER A 35 -0.56 -16.68 -0.09
CA SER A 35 0.85 -16.93 -0.38
C SER A 35 1.14 -18.23 -1.14
N SER A 36 0.21 -19.19 -1.14
CA SER A 36 0.39 -20.50 -1.79
C SER A 36 -0.40 -20.70 -3.08
N ASN A 37 -1.20 -19.71 -3.50
CA ASN A 37 -2.02 -19.77 -4.71
C ASN A 37 -1.73 -18.59 -5.63
N ALA A 38 -2.33 -18.61 -6.82
CA ALA A 38 -2.28 -17.53 -7.80
C ALA A 38 -3.69 -17.29 -8.38
N GLY A 39 -3.86 -16.22 -9.15
CA GLY A 39 -5.13 -15.90 -9.82
C GLY A 39 -6.29 -15.65 -8.84
N SER A 40 -7.49 -16.12 -9.18
CA SER A 40 -8.72 -15.81 -8.43
C SER A 40 -8.66 -16.24 -6.97
N THR A 41 -8.06 -17.40 -6.66
CA THR A 41 -7.97 -17.91 -5.29
C THR A 41 -7.09 -17.02 -4.41
N ALA A 42 -5.94 -16.58 -4.91
CA ALA A 42 -5.09 -15.64 -4.18
C ALA A 42 -5.76 -14.27 -4.03
N ARG A 43 -6.45 -13.82 -5.08
CA ARG A 43 -7.21 -12.56 -5.07
C ARG A 43 -8.34 -12.56 -4.01
N GLU A 44 -9.14 -13.62 -3.93
CA GLU A 44 -10.20 -13.74 -2.93
C GLU A 44 -9.64 -13.73 -1.50
N ALA A 45 -8.52 -14.42 -1.28
CA ALA A 45 -7.83 -14.40 0.01
C ALA A 45 -7.29 -13.00 0.36
N TYR A 46 -6.67 -12.31 -0.61
CA TYR A 46 -6.24 -10.92 -0.48
C TYR A 46 -7.39 -9.99 -0.11
N GLU A 47 -8.52 -10.07 -0.80
CA GLU A 47 -9.71 -9.28 -0.51
C GLU A 47 -10.26 -9.59 0.90
N GLY A 48 -10.22 -10.85 1.33
CA GLY A 48 -10.55 -11.26 2.70
C GLY A 48 -9.63 -10.64 3.76
N LEU A 49 -8.32 -10.58 3.52
CA LEU A 49 -7.35 -9.93 4.41
C LEU A 49 -7.63 -8.43 4.52
N LEU A 50 -7.93 -7.76 3.40
CA LEU A 50 -8.30 -6.34 3.43
C LEU A 50 -9.61 -6.11 4.20
N ALA A 51 -10.61 -6.96 4.00
CA ALA A 51 -11.88 -6.87 4.73
C ALA A 51 -11.68 -7.05 6.25
N LEU A 52 -10.77 -7.95 6.65
CA LEU A 52 -10.36 -8.07 8.04
C LEU A 52 -9.67 -6.79 8.53
N GLY A 53 -8.83 -6.16 7.70
CA GLY A 53 -8.13 -4.91 8.02
C GLY A 53 -9.10 -3.78 8.35
N VAL A 54 -10.21 -3.67 7.61
CA VAL A 54 -11.27 -2.69 7.87
C VAL A 54 -11.89 -2.87 9.27
N ARG A 55 -12.01 -4.11 9.76
CA ARG A 55 -12.57 -4.41 11.10
C ARG A 55 -11.61 -4.04 12.23
N TYR A 56 -10.31 -3.95 11.96
CA TYR A 56 -9.26 -3.71 12.96
C TYR A 56 -8.40 -2.47 12.62
N PRO A 57 -8.97 -1.25 12.59
CA PRO A 57 -8.24 -0.04 12.19
C PRO A 57 -7.09 0.35 13.13
N LYS A 58 -7.02 -0.25 14.32
CA LYS A 58 -5.95 -0.05 15.31
C LYS A 58 -4.95 -1.21 15.39
N ALA A 59 -5.15 -2.27 14.59
CA ALA A 59 -4.16 -3.34 14.45
C ALA A 59 -3.05 -2.86 13.50
N TYR A 60 -2.15 -2.03 14.00
CA TYR A 60 -1.19 -1.31 13.16
C TYR A 60 -0.24 -2.24 12.41
N SER A 61 0.21 -3.32 13.05
CA SER A 61 1.00 -4.33 12.37
C SER A 61 0.19 -4.99 11.25
N PHE A 62 -1.10 -5.28 11.50
CA PHE A 62 -1.96 -5.82 10.46
C PHE A 62 -2.24 -4.83 9.32
N GLN A 63 -2.43 -3.54 9.62
CA GLN A 63 -2.60 -2.50 8.59
C GLN A 63 -1.34 -2.39 7.71
N ALA A 64 -0.16 -2.44 8.32
CA ALA A 64 1.11 -2.44 7.58
C ALA A 64 1.24 -3.68 6.70
N PHE A 65 0.87 -4.86 7.21
CA PHE A 65 0.78 -6.09 6.43
C PHE A 65 -0.14 -5.94 5.20
N CYS A 66 -1.35 -5.39 5.36
CA CYS A 66 -2.28 -5.15 4.26
C CYS A 66 -1.68 -4.25 3.16
N ILE A 67 -0.87 -3.26 3.53
CA ILE A 67 -0.16 -2.40 2.58
C ILE A 67 0.89 -3.21 1.81
N PHE A 68 1.72 -3.98 2.50
CA PHE A 68 2.78 -4.76 1.85
C PHE A 68 2.25 -5.81 0.87
N ILE A 69 1.18 -6.55 1.23
CA ILE A 69 0.57 -7.52 0.31
C ILE A 69 -0.14 -6.84 -0.87
N THR A 70 -0.61 -5.59 -0.69
CA THR A 70 -1.16 -4.80 -1.80
C THR A 70 -0.07 -4.46 -2.81
N TRP A 71 1.16 -4.20 -2.37
CA TRP A 71 2.29 -4.01 -3.29
C TRP A 71 2.62 -5.29 -4.04
N GLN A 72 2.55 -6.46 -3.39
CA GLN A 72 2.71 -7.74 -4.09
C GLN A 72 1.65 -7.95 -5.18
N GLN A 73 0.40 -7.50 -4.95
CA GLN A 73 -0.63 -7.53 -5.98
C GLN A 73 -0.33 -6.58 -7.14
N VAL A 74 0.24 -5.40 -6.89
CA VAL A 74 0.73 -4.52 -7.97
C VAL A 74 1.78 -5.21 -8.83
N THR A 75 2.69 -5.98 -8.22
CA THR A 75 3.75 -6.69 -8.95
C THR A 75 3.23 -7.91 -9.73
N GLU A 76 2.14 -8.53 -9.28
CA GLU A 76 1.50 -9.66 -9.96
C GLU A 76 0.59 -9.18 -11.11
N GLU A 77 -0.25 -8.18 -10.82
CA GLU A 77 -1.18 -7.58 -11.77
C GLU A 77 -1.06 -6.05 -11.70
N THR A 78 -0.29 -5.46 -12.61
CA THR A 78 -0.01 -4.02 -12.61
C THR A 78 -1.19 -3.20 -13.16
N ILE A 79 -2.28 -3.14 -12.40
CA ILE A 79 -3.50 -2.38 -12.72
C ILE A 79 -3.74 -1.24 -11.74
N ALA A 80 -4.34 -0.15 -12.23
CA ALA A 80 -4.63 1.06 -11.47
C ALA A 80 -5.38 0.81 -10.15
N HIS A 81 -6.24 -0.21 -10.10
CA HIS A 81 -7.02 -0.55 -8.92
C HIS A 81 -6.14 -0.89 -7.70
N HIS A 82 -5.06 -1.64 -7.88
CA HIS A 82 -4.16 -2.00 -6.79
C HIS A 82 -3.37 -0.80 -6.29
N PHE A 83 -2.92 0.07 -7.21
CA PHE A 83 -2.26 1.32 -6.83
C PHE A 83 -3.19 2.25 -6.04
N GLN A 84 -4.44 2.43 -6.46
CA GLN A 84 -5.43 3.24 -5.74
C GLN A 84 -5.76 2.67 -4.35
N THR A 85 -5.82 1.34 -4.23
CA THR A 85 -6.05 0.68 -2.96
C THR A 85 -4.86 0.88 -2.02
N GLY A 86 -3.63 0.66 -2.51
CA GLY A 86 -2.40 0.89 -1.77
C GLY A 86 -2.27 2.34 -1.30
N LEU A 87 -2.54 3.30 -2.18
CA LEU A 87 -2.53 4.73 -1.86
C LEU A 87 -3.42 5.06 -0.66
N ARG A 88 -4.69 4.62 -0.70
CA ARG A 88 -5.67 4.87 0.39
C ARG A 88 -5.27 4.22 1.70
N LEU A 89 -4.71 3.00 1.65
CA LEU A 89 -4.22 2.31 2.84
C LEU A 89 -3.04 3.07 3.46
N CYS A 90 -2.08 3.52 2.64
CA CYS A 90 -0.97 4.35 3.10
C CYS A 90 -1.45 5.67 3.72
N GLU A 91 -2.40 6.38 3.10
CA GLU A 91 -2.94 7.64 3.65
C GLU A 91 -3.57 7.44 5.03
N SER A 92 -4.39 6.40 5.17
CA SER A 92 -4.99 6.02 6.46
C SER A 92 -3.93 5.66 7.50
N PHE A 93 -2.92 4.89 7.10
CA PHE A 93 -1.83 4.48 7.98
C PHE A 93 -0.91 5.65 8.36
N LEU A 94 -0.66 6.62 7.49
CA LEU A 94 0.27 7.72 7.76
C LEU A 94 -0.40 8.92 8.44
N ALA A 95 -1.72 8.96 8.53
CA ALA A 95 -2.47 10.06 9.16
C ALA A 95 -2.10 10.34 10.64
N SER A 96 -1.50 9.39 11.35
CA SER A 96 -0.99 9.59 12.71
C SER A 96 0.12 8.59 13.03
N PRO A 97 1.30 9.00 13.53
CA PRO A 97 2.39 8.07 13.83
C PRO A 97 2.24 7.30 15.16
N ASN A 98 1.28 7.67 16.02
CA ASN A 98 1.23 7.17 17.39
C ASN A 98 0.92 5.67 17.46
N GLY A 99 1.79 4.91 18.15
CA GLY A 99 1.63 3.47 18.40
C GLY A 99 2.09 2.56 17.25
N LYS A 100 2.61 3.12 16.15
CA LYS A 100 3.15 2.38 15.00
C LYS A 100 4.64 2.13 15.17
N HIS A 101 5.14 1.05 14.59
CA HIS A 101 6.57 0.80 14.54
C HIS A 101 7.25 1.78 13.57
N HIS A 102 8.38 2.34 13.98
CA HIS A 102 9.13 3.32 13.19
C HIS A 102 9.50 2.79 11.80
N THR A 103 10.01 1.55 11.73
CA THR A 103 10.39 0.91 10.47
C THR A 103 9.21 0.77 9.51
N ASP A 104 8.02 0.43 10.02
CA ASP A 104 6.82 0.31 9.20
C ASP A 104 6.45 1.70 8.61
N ILE A 105 6.58 2.78 9.39
CA ILE A 105 6.34 4.15 8.91
C ILE A 105 7.31 4.52 7.77
N GLU A 106 8.61 4.24 7.93
CA GLU A 106 9.63 4.54 6.92
C GLU A 106 9.36 3.80 5.60
N GLN A 107 9.13 2.49 5.68
CA GLN A 107 8.87 1.64 4.52
C GLN A 107 7.55 1.99 3.83
N ILE A 108 6.49 2.27 4.60
CA ILE A 108 5.18 2.65 4.06
C ILE A 108 5.24 4.05 3.42
N THR A 109 6.07 4.95 3.94
CA THR A 109 6.30 6.25 3.29
C THR A 109 6.97 6.09 1.93
N GLU A 110 7.93 5.18 1.78
CA GLU A 110 8.53 4.88 0.46
C GLU A 110 7.51 4.22 -0.50
N LEU A 111 6.67 3.31 0.01
CA LEU A 111 5.58 2.71 -0.78
C LEU A 111 4.52 3.71 -1.20
N TYR A 112 4.21 4.69 -0.35
CA TYR A 112 3.27 5.75 -0.69
C TYR A 112 3.71 6.50 -1.96
N GLY A 113 5.00 6.86 -2.06
CA GLY A 113 5.57 7.42 -3.29
C GLY A 113 5.44 6.47 -4.48
N SER A 114 5.78 5.19 -4.29
CA SER A 114 5.67 4.18 -5.36
C SER A 114 4.22 4.00 -5.86
N TYR A 115 3.22 4.13 -4.98
CA TYR A 115 1.81 4.09 -5.38
C TYR A 115 1.38 5.33 -6.15
N ARG A 116 1.89 6.51 -5.79
CA ARG A 116 1.63 7.77 -6.49
C ARG A 116 2.26 7.78 -7.88
N ASP A 117 3.52 7.39 -7.96
CA ASP A 117 4.26 7.21 -9.22
C ASP A 117 3.50 6.29 -10.18
N GLY A 118 3.04 5.13 -9.69
CA GLY A 118 2.27 4.17 -10.50
C GLY A 118 0.90 4.68 -10.98
N LEU A 119 0.39 5.76 -10.39
CA LEU A 119 -0.82 6.45 -10.82
C LEU A 119 -0.55 7.72 -11.63
N GLY A 120 0.71 8.09 -11.85
CA GLY A 120 1.09 9.34 -12.50
C GLY A 120 0.74 10.59 -11.68
N LEU A 121 0.68 10.48 -10.34
CA LEU A 121 0.29 11.59 -9.45
C LEU A 121 1.47 12.46 -8.99
N ASP A 122 2.70 12.04 -9.26
CA ASP A 122 3.93 12.80 -9.00
C ASP A 122 4.38 13.63 -10.21
N GLU A 123 3.63 13.58 -11.33
CA GLU A 123 3.71 14.59 -12.39
C GLU A 123 3.00 15.87 -11.91
N GLU A 124 3.66 16.65 -11.05
CA GLU A 124 3.48 18.10 -11.11
C GLU A 124 3.91 18.55 -12.52
N ASP A 125 2.92 18.63 -13.42
CA ASP A 125 2.86 19.38 -14.69
C ASP A 125 4.08 20.31 -14.98
N GLU A 126 5.26 19.75 -15.28
CA GLU A 126 6.40 20.52 -15.81
C GLU A 126 6.03 21.15 -17.18
N THR A 127 4.98 20.64 -17.83
CA THR A 127 4.42 21.14 -19.09
C THR A 127 3.76 22.52 -19.02
N LEU A 128 3.50 23.08 -17.83
CA LEU A 128 2.92 24.42 -17.69
C LEU A 128 3.95 25.56 -17.62
N VAL A 129 5.24 25.25 -17.50
CA VAL A 129 6.30 26.27 -17.43
C VAL A 129 6.84 26.67 -18.82
N GLU A 130 6.80 25.79 -19.82
CA GLU A 130 7.31 26.11 -21.17
C GLU A 130 6.32 26.88 -22.07
N PHE A 131 5.02 26.88 -21.79
CA PHE A 131 4.04 27.66 -22.57
C PHE A 131 4.00 29.17 -22.25
N ARG A 132 4.73 29.63 -21.22
CA ARG A 132 4.83 31.06 -20.87
C ARG A 132 6.12 31.75 -21.35
N LYS A 133 6.89 31.13 -22.26
CA LYS A 133 8.01 31.80 -22.93
C LYS A 133 7.70 32.33 -24.34
N ASP A 134 6.64 31.85 -24.98
CA ASP A 134 6.30 32.23 -26.36
C ASP A 134 5.08 33.15 -26.48
N THR A 135 4.90 34.09 -25.54
CA THR A 135 4.04 35.26 -25.81
C THR A 135 4.93 36.40 -26.31
N PRO A 136 4.93 36.75 -27.60
CA PRO A 136 5.65 37.92 -28.09
C PRO A 136 5.01 39.16 -27.46
N LYS A 137 5.76 39.91 -26.65
CA LYS A 137 5.38 41.28 -26.31
C LYS A 137 5.57 42.12 -27.57
N GLY A 138 4.48 42.69 -28.06
CA GLY A 138 4.48 43.60 -29.20
C GLY A 138 5.42 44.79 -29.02
N GLY A 139 5.98 45.21 -30.14
CA GLY A 139 6.69 46.45 -30.45
C GLY A 139 7.03 46.34 -31.94
N ASP A 140 6.64 47.24 -32.83
CA ASP A 140 6.51 48.70 -32.80
C ASP A 140 5.25 49.13 -33.58
#